data_AF-A0A349EFU2-F1
#
_entry.id   AF-A0A349EFU2-F1
#
_cell.length_a   1.000
_cell.length_b   1.000
_cell.length_c   1.000
_cell.angle_alpha   90.00
_cell.angle_beta   90.00
_cell.angle_gamma   90.00
#
_symmetry.space_group_name_H-M   'P 1'
#
loop_
_entity.id
_entity.type
_entity.pdbx_description
1 polymer ?
#
loop_
_entity_poly.entity_id
_entity_poly.type
_entity_poly.pdbx_seq_one_letter_code
_entity_poly.pdbx_strand_id
1 'polypeptide(L)'
;NGERIAHSGIVVIARDGEHYVISSGNLMAQADAAPLVARLEQLRALDKAALKALHKERLRQPLSDAGGAGLRLIEMARKAAIPLQYALTTPDEYVFFTLRVVL
;
A
#
# COMPACT_ATOMS: atom_id res chain seq x y z
N ASN A 1 6.93 10.43 21.72
CA ASN A 1 6.05 11.54 21.30
C ASN A 1 5.49 11.22 19.92
N GLY A 2 4.25 10.73 19.84
CA GLY A 2 3.62 10.16 18.64
C GLY A 2 3.47 11.11 17.43
N GLU A 3 3.68 12.42 17.63
CA GLU A 3 3.73 13.43 16.54
C GLU A 3 4.79 13.15 15.47
N ARG A 4 5.91 12.48 15.83
CA ARG A 4 7.01 12.21 14.88
C ARG A 4 6.60 11.23 13.76
N ILE A 5 5.56 10.42 14.00
CA ILE A 5 5.04 9.39 13.07
C ILE A 5 4.06 10.01 12.07
N ALA A 6 3.29 11.02 12.47
CA ALA A 6 2.09 11.44 11.75
C ALA A 6 2.37 12.27 10.47
N HIS A 7 3.59 12.79 10.28
CA HIS A 7 3.88 13.78 9.23
C HIS A 7 5.21 13.57 8.49
N SER A 8 5.87 12.43 8.64
CA SER A 8 7.09 12.11 7.90
C SER A 8 6.89 10.95 6.94
N GLY A 9 7.18 11.18 5.66
CA GLY A 9 7.08 10.20 4.60
C GLY A 9 8.05 10.52 3.49
N ILE A 10 8.57 9.48 2.86
CA ILE A 10 9.44 9.57 1.69
C ILE A 10 8.62 9.08 0.50
N VAL A 11 8.68 9.81 -0.61
CA VAL A 11 8.19 9.35 -1.90
C VAL A 11 9.31 9.48 -2.91
N VAL A 12 9.56 8.41 -3.65
CA VAL A 12 10.54 8.36 -4.73
C VAL A 12 9.82 7.97 -6.00
N ILE A 13 9.99 8.77 -7.04
CA ILE A 13 9.54 8.46 -8.39
C ILE A 13 10.79 8.24 -9.22
N ALA A 14 10.93 7.04 -9.76
CA ALA A 14 12.02 6.66 -10.64
C ALA A 14 11.45 6.15 -11.97
N ARG A 15 12.32 6.09 -12.97
CA ARG A 15 12.05 5.40 -14.23
C ARG A 15 13.07 4.28 -14.39
N ASP A 16 12.59 3.09 -14.71
CA ASP A 16 13.39 1.89 -14.95
C ASP A 16 12.97 1.31 -16.31
N GLY A 17 13.77 1.61 -17.34
CA GLY A 17 13.40 1.39 -18.73
C GLY A 17 12.12 2.14 -19.13
N GLU A 18 11.11 1.38 -19.57
CA GLU A 18 9.79 1.92 -19.97
C GLU A 18 8.80 2.04 -18.80
N HIS A 19 9.18 1.62 -17.60
CA HIS A 19 8.32 1.60 -16.43
C HIS A 19 8.58 2.77 -15.49
N TYR A 20 7.50 3.30 -14.92
CA TYR A 20 7.61 4.18 -13.75
C TYR A 20 7.62 3.34 -12.48
N VAL A 21 8.55 3.62 -11.58
CA VAL A 21 8.64 2.98 -10.27
C VAL A 21 8.34 4.02 -9.22
N ILE A 22 7.22 3.85 -8.53
CA ILE A 22 6.81 4.70 -7.42
C ILE A 22 7.09 3.93 -6.14
N SER A 23 7.93 4.50 -5.27
CA SER A 23 8.19 3.96 -3.94
C SER A 23 7.77 4.98 -2.88
N SER A 24 7.19 4.50 -1.80
CA SER A 24 6.89 5.32 -0.63
C SER A 24 7.39 4.64 0.64
N GLY A 25 7.76 5.42 1.65
CA GLY A 25 8.10 4.90 2.96
C GLY A 25 7.65 5.81 4.09
N ASN A 26 7.06 5.25 5.14
CA ASN A 26 6.60 5.99 6.30
C ASN A 26 6.69 5.14 7.57
N LEU A 27 6.83 5.81 8.71
CA LEU A 27 6.71 5.15 10.01
C LEU A 27 5.25 4.82 10.29
N MET A 28 5.02 3.73 11.02
CA MET A 28 3.72 3.32 11.56
C MET A 28 3.88 2.60 12.89
N ALA A 29 2.78 2.48 13.64
CA ALA A 29 2.75 1.69 14.85
C ALA A 29 2.87 0.19 14.50
N GLN A 30 3.51 -0.59 15.37
CA GLN A 30 3.64 -2.04 15.18
C GLN A 30 2.28 -2.74 15.06
N ALA A 31 1.26 -2.24 15.78
CA ALA A 31 -0.10 -2.76 15.73
C ALA A 31 -0.75 -2.64 14.33
N ASP A 32 -0.34 -1.66 13.52
CA ASP A 32 -0.90 -1.42 12.19
C ASP A 32 -0.24 -2.29 11.10
N ALA A 33 0.94 -2.84 11.38
CA ALA A 33 1.72 -3.58 10.40
C ALA A 33 1.04 -4.89 9.97
N ALA A 34 0.56 -5.70 10.91
CA ALA A 34 -0.03 -7.00 10.60
C ALA A 34 -1.34 -6.89 9.78
N PRO A 35 -2.30 -6.00 10.12
CA PRO A 35 -3.48 -5.76 9.28
C PRO A 35 -3.14 -5.30 7.86
N LEU A 36 -2.14 -4.42 7.71
CA LEU A 36 -1.70 -3.92 6.41
C LEU A 36 -1.06 -5.03 5.57
N VAL A 37 -0.19 -5.85 6.16
CA VAL A 37 0.44 -7.00 5.49
C VAL A 37 -0.63 -7.98 5.00
N ALA A 38 -1.56 -8.38 5.86
CA ALA A 38 -2.64 -9.27 5.48
C ALA A 38 -3.43 -8.73 4.28
N ARG A 39 -3.65 -7.41 4.25
CA ARG A 39 -4.33 -6.75 3.14
C ARG A 39 -3.50 -6.76 1.85
N LEU A 40 -2.20 -6.50 1.93
CA LEU A 40 -1.30 -6.52 0.77
C LEU A 40 -1.17 -7.94 0.19
N GLU A 41 -1.05 -8.96 1.03
CA GLU A 41 -0.99 -10.36 0.59
C GLU A 41 -2.29 -10.80 -0.09
N GLN A 42 -3.45 -10.42 0.46
CA GLN A 42 -4.73 -10.63 -0.23
C GLN A 42 -4.74 -10.04 -1.63
N LEU A 43 -4.24 -8.80 -1.80
CA LEU A 43 -4.22 -8.15 -3.11
C LEU A 43 -3.20 -8.78 -4.07
N ARG A 44 -2.05 -9.23 -3.57
CA ARG A 44 -1.01 -9.91 -4.37
C ARG A 44 -1.47 -11.26 -4.91
N ALA A 45 -2.39 -11.93 -4.22
CA ALA A 45 -2.95 -13.21 -4.64
C ALA A 45 -4.04 -13.08 -5.72
N LEU A 46 -4.52 -11.87 -6.02
CA LEU A 46 -5.58 -11.65 -7.01
C LEU A 46 -5.02 -11.35 -8.38
N ASP A 47 -5.65 -11.91 -9.41
CA ASP A 47 -5.40 -11.54 -10.80
C ASP A 47 -6.04 -10.17 -11.16
N LYS A 48 -5.77 -9.69 -12.38
CA LYS A 48 -6.29 -8.41 -12.86
C LYS A 48 -7.82 -8.35 -12.95
N ALA A 49 -8.48 -9.46 -13.27
CA ALA A 49 -9.92 -9.51 -13.37
C ALA A 49 -10.57 -9.43 -11.98
N ALA A 50 -10.03 -10.18 -11.01
CA ALA A 50 -10.46 -10.19 -9.62
C ALA A 50 -10.19 -8.84 -8.94
N LEU A 51 -9.04 -8.20 -9.19
CA LEU A 51 -8.75 -6.84 -8.70
C LEU A 51 -9.76 -5.81 -9.25
N LYS A 52 -10.14 -5.91 -10.52
CA LYS A 52 -11.15 -5.04 -11.12
C LYS A 52 -12.53 -5.28 -10.52
N ALA A 53 -12.90 -6.54 -10.28
CA ALA A 53 -14.16 -6.90 -9.63
C ALA A 53 -14.22 -6.35 -8.19
N LEU A 54 -13.16 -6.58 -7.41
CA LEU A 54 -13.02 -6.10 -6.04
C LEU A 54 -13.08 -4.56 -5.96
N HIS A 55 -12.44 -3.86 -6.90
CA HIS A 55 -12.52 -2.39 -6.98
C HIS A 55 -13.96 -1.93 -7.20
N LYS A 56 -14.68 -2.57 -8.12
CA LYS A 56 -16.09 -2.25 -8.42
C LYS A 56 -17.01 -2.54 -7.25
N GLU A 57 -16.75 -3.61 -6.51
CA GLU A 57 -17.48 -3.95 -5.29
C GLU A 57 -17.28 -2.88 -4.21
N ARG A 58 -16.03 -2.48 -3.95
CA ARG A 58 -15.72 -1.46 -2.93
C ARG A 58 -16.29 -0.09 -3.25
N LEU A 59 -16.37 0.29 -4.53
CA LEU A 59 -17.03 1.54 -4.94
C LEU A 59 -18.53 1.62 -4.59
N ARG A 60 -19.17 0.47 -4.34
CA ARG A 60 -20.61 0.39 -4.01
C ARG A 60 -20.88 0.35 -2.51
N GLN A 61 -19.84 0.21 -1.70
CA GLN A 61 -19.96 0.16 -0.24
C GLN A 61 -19.73 1.57 0.34
N PRO A 62 -20.38 1.92 1.46
CA PRO A 62 -20.03 3.13 2.20
C PRO A 62 -18.54 3.14 2.55
N LEU A 63 -17.92 4.31 2.50
CA LEU A 63 -16.55 4.46 2.98
C LEU A 63 -16.51 4.05 4.45
N SER A 64 -15.67 3.06 4.80
CA SER A 64 -15.44 2.69 6.21
C SER A 64 -14.75 3.84 6.95
N ASP A 65 -14.87 3.89 8.29
CA ASP A 65 -14.18 4.87 9.15
C ASP A 65 -12.64 4.87 8.96
N ALA A 66 -12.06 3.76 8.50
CA ALA A 66 -10.65 3.66 8.07
C ALA A 66 -10.33 4.36 6.72
N GLY A 67 -11.26 5.17 6.19
CA GLY A 67 -11.04 6.25 5.24
C GLY A 67 -10.18 5.93 4.02
N GLY A 68 -10.76 5.32 2.98
CA GLY A 68 -10.25 5.38 1.59
C GLY A 68 -8.93 4.67 1.28
N ALA A 69 -8.07 4.37 2.25
CA ALA A 69 -6.79 3.69 2.05
C ALA A 69 -6.98 2.30 1.44
N GLY A 70 -8.02 1.57 1.86
CA GLY A 70 -8.36 0.26 1.30
C GLY A 70 -8.73 0.30 -0.19
N LEU A 71 -9.42 1.36 -0.63
CA LEU A 71 -9.76 1.56 -2.04
C LEU A 71 -8.51 1.95 -2.86
N ARG A 72 -7.66 2.83 -2.31
CA ARG A 72 -6.40 3.25 -2.94
C ARG A 72 -5.43 2.08 -3.14
N LEU A 73 -5.30 1.18 -2.17
CA LEU A 73 -4.48 -0.02 -2.29
C LEU A 73 -4.97 -0.94 -3.43
N ILE A 74 -6.30 -1.14 -3.56
CA ILE A 74 -6.87 -1.91 -4.67
C ILE A 74 -6.56 -1.23 -6.01
N GLU A 75 -6.73 0.09 -6.08
CA GLU A 75 -6.46 0.84 -7.30
C GLU A 75 -5.00 0.72 -7.74
N MET A 76 -4.05 0.83 -6.79
CA MET A 76 -2.63 0.65 -7.05
C MET A 76 -2.32 -0.77 -7.56
N ALA A 77 -2.83 -1.82 -6.89
CA ALA A 77 -2.64 -3.20 -7.33
C ALA A 77 -3.21 -3.46 -8.75
N ARG A 78 -4.35 -2.84 -9.08
CA ARG A 78 -4.96 -2.93 -10.40
C ARG A 78 -4.08 -2.28 -11.48
N LYS A 79 -3.48 -1.12 -11.18
CA LYS A 79 -2.64 -0.36 -12.12
C LYS A 79 -1.22 -0.90 -12.25
N ALA A 80 -0.69 -1.58 -11.25
CA ALA A 80 0.70 -2.03 -11.24
C ALA A 80 1.03 -3.04 -12.35
N ALA A 81 2.15 -2.92 -13.05
CA ALA A 81 2.62 -3.89 -14.03
C ALA A 81 2.94 -5.26 -13.41
N ILE A 82 3.39 -5.27 -12.15
CA ILE A 82 3.70 -6.47 -11.36
C ILE A 82 2.97 -6.43 -10.00
N PRO A 83 2.86 -7.56 -9.27
CA PRO A 83 2.29 -7.55 -7.92
C PRO A 83 2.98 -6.53 -7.00
N LEU A 84 2.21 -5.91 -6.10
CA LEU A 84 2.72 -4.92 -5.15
C LEU A 84 3.88 -5.51 -4.33
N GLN A 85 4.94 -4.72 -4.16
CA GLN A 85 6.09 -5.09 -3.36
C GLN A 85 6.15 -4.20 -2.13
N TYR A 86 6.47 -4.75 -0.97
CA TYR A 86 6.61 -3.98 0.26
C TYR A 86 7.70 -4.57 1.14
N ALA A 87 8.19 -3.77 2.08
CA ALA A 87 9.05 -4.22 3.15
C ALA A 87 8.67 -3.56 4.48
N LEU A 88 8.97 -4.25 5.57
CA LEU A 88 8.86 -3.73 6.92
C LEU A 88 10.25 -3.77 7.56
N THR A 89 10.73 -2.63 8.02
CA THR A 89 11.92 -2.54 8.86
C THR A 89 11.49 -2.12 10.25
N THR A 90 12.01 -2.74 11.30
CA THR A 90 11.60 -2.47 12.69
C THR A 90 12.71 -1.71 13.44
N PRO A 91 12.87 -0.40 13.24
CA PRO A 91 13.74 0.40 14.09
C PRO A 91 13.04 0.58 15.44
N ASP A 92 13.28 -0.34 16.37
CA ASP A 92 12.84 -0.25 17.77
C ASP A 92 11.30 -0.28 17.93
N GLU A 93 10.69 0.74 18.54
CA GLU A 93 9.26 0.80 18.86
C GLU A 93 8.31 1.00 17.66
N TYR A 94 8.86 1.30 16.47
CA TYR A 94 8.09 1.59 15.26
C TYR A 94 8.44 0.65 14.12
N VAL A 95 7.57 0.62 13.11
CA VAL A 95 7.83 -0.04 11.83
C VAL A 95 7.97 1.02 10.75
N PHE A 96 9.09 1.00 10.05
CA PHE A 96 9.23 1.71 8.79
C PHE A 96 8.71 0.81 7.67
N PHE A 97 7.52 1.15 7.16
CA PHE A 97 6.88 0.49 6.04
C PHE A 97 7.35 1.12 4.74
N THR A 98 7.67 0.30 3.75
CA THR A 98 7.89 0.74 2.37
C THR A 98 6.97 0.01 1.41
N LEU A 99 6.48 0.72 0.40
CA LEU A 99 5.69 0.19 -0.70
C LEU A 99 6.37 0.57 -2.01
N ARG A 100 6.48 -0.38 -2.94
CA ARG A 100 6.99 -0.20 -4.30
C ARG A 100 5.93 -0.66 -5.30
N VAL A 101 5.62 0.22 -6.24
CA VAL A 101 4.66 0.02 -7.32
C VAL A 101 5.38 0.27 -8.64
N VAL A 102 5.38 -0.71 -9.53
CA VAL A 102 5.83 -0.55 -10.92
C VAL A 102 4.60 -0.32 -11.77
N LEU A 103 4.57 0.75 -12.55
CA LEU A 103 3.50 1.09 -13.49
C LEU A 103 3.92 0.77 -14.92
#